data_AF-A0A8K0P313-F1
#
_entry.id   AF-A0A8K0P313-F1
#
_cell.length_a   1.000
_cell.length_b   1.000
_cell.length_c   1.000
_cell.angle_alpha   90.00
_cell.angle_beta   90.00
_cell.angle_gamma   90.00
#
_symmetry.space_group_name_H-M   'P 1'
#
loop_
_entity.id
_entity.type
_entity.pdbx_description
1 polymer ?
#
loop_
_entity_poly.entity_id
_entity_poly.type
_entity_poly.pdbx_seq_one_letter_code
_entity_poly.pdbx_strand_id
1 'polypeptide(L)'
;MGDYHGEMNSGNYLKWVQNQSIPNLPPKSVVVLDNAPYHNVQLNRPPSSNAKKDTMKEWLDSRGQQYSSKETKIELYEKIRRHKEARYLDFSDEEMYA
;
A
#
# COMPACT_ATOMS: atom_id res chain seq x y z
N MET A 1 -20.75 8.50 24.94
CA MET A 1 -20.42 7.45 23.95
C MET A 1 -19.88 8.15 22.73
N GLY A 2 -18.57 8.39 22.70
CA GLY A 2 -17.90 9.08 21.60
C GLY A 2 -17.36 8.03 20.63
N ASP A 3 -17.81 8.10 19.39
CA ASP A 3 -17.26 7.36 18.26
C ASP A 3 -15.82 7.82 18.01
N TYR A 4 -14.86 7.16 18.65
CA TYR A 4 -13.42 7.33 18.42
C TYR A 4 -12.99 6.82 17.03
N HIS A 5 -13.83 6.03 16.36
CA HIS A 5 -13.51 5.41 15.09
C HIS A 5 -13.69 6.34 13.87
N GLY A 6 -14.43 7.44 14.02
CA GLY A 6 -14.54 8.48 12.99
C GLY A 6 -13.31 9.40 12.89
N GLU A 7 -12.53 9.55 13.96
CA GLU A 7 -11.44 10.55 14.03
C GLU A 7 -10.07 10.01 13.59
N MET A 8 -9.83 8.70 13.65
CA MET A 8 -8.53 8.09 13.32
C MET A 8 -8.50 7.59 11.88
N ASN A 9 -8.17 8.48 10.94
CA ASN A 9 -7.97 8.17 9.51
C ASN A 9 -6.52 8.40 9.08
N SER A 10 -6.17 7.91 7.88
CA SER A 10 -4.81 8.01 7.33
C SER A 10 -4.30 9.45 7.23
N GLY A 11 -5.16 10.41 6.93
CA GLY A 11 -4.80 11.82 6.84
C GLY A 11 -4.43 12.42 8.19
N ASN A 12 -5.21 12.12 9.25
CA ASN A 12 -4.90 12.57 10.60
C ASN A 12 -3.64 11.88 11.15
N TYR A 13 -3.47 10.59 10.87
CA TYR A 13 -2.26 9.86 11.22
C TYR A 13 -1.03 10.49 10.56
N LEU A 14 -1.07 10.74 9.25
CA LEU A 14 0.06 11.34 8.51
C LEU A 14 0.42 12.73 9.05
N LYS A 15 -0.59 13.58 9.30
CA LYS A 15 -0.38 14.91 9.92
C LYS A 15 0.28 14.81 11.28
N TRP A 16 -0.13 13.85 12.12
CA TRP A 16 0.48 13.65 13.43
C TRP A 16 1.92 13.15 13.31
N VAL A 17 2.19 12.17 12.43
CA VAL A 17 3.55 11.65 12.23
C VAL A 17 4.50 12.75 11.76
N GLN A 18 4.10 13.52 10.74
CA GLN A 18 4.94 14.54 10.12
C GLN A 18 5.15 15.76 11.03
N ASN A 19 4.10 16.22 11.72
CA ASN A 19 4.16 17.51 12.41
C ASN A 19 4.40 17.39 13.91
N GLN A 20 4.13 16.22 14.52
CA GLN A 20 4.11 16.06 15.97
C GLN A 20 4.94 14.88 16.47
N SER A 21 5.08 13.80 15.70
CA SER A 21 5.88 12.64 16.09
C SER A 21 7.34 12.84 15.71
N ILE A 22 7.68 12.77 14.42
CA ILE A 22 9.06 12.78 13.92
C ILE A 22 9.86 14.01 14.41
N PRO A 23 9.33 15.25 14.33
CA PRO A 23 10.09 16.43 14.73
C PRO A 23 10.45 16.50 16.22
N ASN A 24 9.72 15.76 17.06
CA ASN A 24 9.89 15.78 18.52
C ASN A 24 10.68 14.56 19.03
N LEU A 25 11.18 13.70 18.14
CA LEU A 25 12.00 12.56 18.53
C LEU A 25 13.46 12.98 18.75
N PRO A 26 14.09 12.56 19.86
CA PRO A 26 15.52 12.70 20.04
C PRO A 26 16.31 11.99 18.94
N PRO A 27 17.54 12.45 18.62
CA PRO A 27 18.42 11.73 17.71
C PRO A 27 18.61 10.26 18.13
N LYS A 28 18.73 9.37 17.15
CA LYS A 28 18.90 7.91 17.34
C LYS A 28 17.70 7.22 18.02
N SER A 29 16.50 7.77 17.84
CA SER A 29 15.26 7.09 18.23
C SER A 29 14.89 5.99 17.25
N VAL A 30 14.23 4.93 17.75
CA VAL A 30 13.60 3.88 16.94
C VAL A 30 12.10 3.97 17.11
N VAL A 31 11.37 4.05 15.99
CA VAL A 31 9.91 4.05 15.98
C VAL A 31 9.43 2.69 15.51
N VAL A 32 8.61 2.03 16.33
CA VAL A 32 7.94 0.77 15.99
C VAL A 32 6.44 1.05 15.95
N LEU A 33 5.82 0.78 14.82
CA LEU A 33 4.39 0.97 14.59
C LEU A 33 3.73 -0.40 14.43
N ASP A 34 2.57 -0.57 15.04
CA ASP A 34 1.73 -1.73 14.76
C ASP A 34 1.16 -1.63 13.32
N ASN A 35 0.86 -2.77 12.72
CA ASN A 35 0.29 -2.78 11.37
C ASN A 35 -1.22 -2.55 11.43
N ALA A 36 -1.63 -1.28 11.51
CA ALA A 36 -3.03 -0.89 11.43
C ALA A 36 -3.45 -0.47 10.00
N PRO A 37 -4.71 -0.70 9.59
CA PRO A 37 -5.19 -0.41 8.24
C PRO A 37 -5.02 1.05 7.78
N TYR A 38 -4.90 1.99 8.72
CA TYR A 38 -4.75 3.43 8.46
C TYR A 38 -3.28 3.91 8.47
N HIS A 39 -2.33 3.07 8.87
CA HIS A 39 -0.89 3.41 8.87
C HIS A 39 -0.23 3.25 7.50
N ASN A 40 -0.71 2.28 6.70
CA ASN A 40 -0.07 1.89 5.47
C ASN A 40 -0.93 2.27 4.26
N VAL A 41 -0.56 3.35 3.55
CA VAL A 41 -1.11 3.66 2.23
C VAL A 41 -0.25 2.96 1.18
N GLN A 42 -0.70 1.78 0.73
CA GLN A 42 -0.04 1.11 -0.39
C GLN A 42 -0.47 1.77 -1.71
N LEU A 43 0.37 2.63 -2.28
CA LEU A 43 0.09 3.40 -3.50
C LEU A 43 -0.28 2.51 -4.71
N ASN A 44 0.38 1.37 -4.88
CA ASN A 44 0.18 0.46 -6.03
C ASN A 44 -0.34 -0.91 -5.60
N ARG A 45 -1.35 -0.92 -4.72
CA ARG A 45 -1.93 -2.14 -4.15
C ARG A 45 -2.42 -3.08 -5.27
N PRO A 46 -2.00 -4.36 -5.26
CA PRO A 46 -2.52 -5.35 -6.19
C PRO A 46 -4.04 -5.51 -6.03
N PRO A 47 -4.79 -5.60 -7.13
CA PRO A 47 -6.21 -5.90 -7.12
C PRO A 47 -6.50 -7.16 -6.32
N SER A 48 -7.60 -7.17 -5.57
CA SER A 48 -8.10 -8.39 -4.92
C SER A 48 -8.79 -9.30 -5.94
N SER A 49 -9.04 -10.56 -5.56
CA SER A 49 -9.83 -11.50 -6.38
C SER A 49 -11.23 -10.98 -6.71
N ASN A 50 -11.75 -10.03 -5.91
CA ASN A 50 -13.05 -9.41 -6.10
C ASN A 50 -13.02 -8.20 -7.04
N ALA A 51 -11.85 -7.67 -7.40
CA ALA A 51 -11.73 -6.51 -8.28
C ALA A 51 -12.34 -6.74 -9.68
N LYS A 52 -12.67 -5.65 -10.37
CA LYS A 52 -13.16 -5.72 -11.76
C LYS A 52 -12.04 -6.19 -12.69
N LYS A 53 -12.42 -6.82 -13.80
CA LYS A 53 -11.47 -7.30 -14.82
C LYS A 53 -10.61 -6.14 -15.37
N ASP A 54 -11.20 -4.97 -15.58
CA ASP A 54 -10.49 -3.82 -16.12
C ASP A 54 -9.46 -3.27 -15.12
N THR A 55 -9.80 -3.21 -13.82
CA THR A 55 -8.83 -2.86 -12.77
C THR A 55 -7.65 -3.83 -12.70
N MET A 56 -7.90 -5.13 -12.97
CA MET A 56 -6.82 -6.13 -13.06
C MET A 56 -5.90 -5.88 -14.25
N LYS A 57 -6.48 -5.52 -15.41
CA LYS A 57 -5.72 -5.16 -16.61
C LYS A 57 -4.89 -3.90 -16.42
N GLU A 58 -5.51 -2.82 -15.92
CA GLU A 58 -4.84 -1.56 -15.62
C GLU A 58 -3.62 -1.77 -14.70
N TRP A 59 -3.78 -2.61 -13.66
CA TRP A 59 -2.66 -2.93 -12.79
C TRP A 59 -1.55 -3.71 -13.49
N LEU A 60 -1.89 -4.68 -14.35
CA LEU A 60 -0.91 -5.42 -15.15
C LEU A 60 -0.19 -4.50 -16.16
N ASP A 61 -0.94 -3.60 -16.83
CA ASP A 61 -0.42 -2.61 -17.77
C ASP A 61 0.56 -1.65 -17.08
N SER A 62 0.22 -1.15 -15.89
CA SER A 62 1.12 -0.29 -15.09
C SER A 62 2.46 -0.95 -14.71
N ARG A 63 2.53 -2.28 -14.85
CA ARG A 63 3.71 -3.11 -14.55
C ARG A 63 4.32 -3.74 -15.80
N GLY A 64 3.86 -3.35 -16.99
CA GLY A 64 4.32 -3.89 -18.28
C GLY A 64 4.06 -5.39 -18.43
N GLN A 65 3.08 -5.95 -17.71
CA GLN A 65 2.79 -7.37 -17.75
C GLN A 65 1.82 -7.70 -18.88
N GLN A 66 2.22 -8.65 -19.72
CA GLN A 66 1.40 -9.06 -20.84
C GLN A 66 0.29 -10.02 -20.44
N TYR A 67 -0.90 -9.75 -20.98
CA TYR A 67 -2.08 -10.58 -20.88
C TYR A 67 -2.77 -10.69 -22.24
N SER A 68 -3.48 -11.79 -22.45
CA SER A 68 -4.27 -11.98 -23.66
C SER A 68 -5.66 -11.38 -23.49
N SER A 69 -6.23 -10.84 -24.57
CA SER A 69 -7.60 -10.28 -24.55
C SER A 69 -8.68 -11.30 -24.18
N LYS A 70 -8.40 -12.59 -24.38
CA LYS A 70 -9.29 -13.71 -24.06
C LYS A 70 -9.19 -14.20 -22.62
N GLU A 71 -8.14 -13.80 -21.88
CA GLU A 71 -7.95 -14.27 -20.51
C GLU A 71 -9.11 -13.85 -19.61
N THR A 72 -9.58 -14.80 -18.80
CA THR A 72 -10.63 -14.65 -17.82
C THR A 72 -10.14 -13.86 -16.61
N LYS A 73 -11.09 -13.40 -15.77
CA LYS A 73 -10.76 -12.72 -14.52
C LYS A 73 -9.88 -13.60 -13.61
N ILE A 74 -10.09 -14.92 -13.61
CA ILE A 74 -9.31 -15.87 -12.79
C ILE A 74 -7.87 -15.94 -13.30
N GLU A 75 -7.66 -16.06 -14.61
CA GLU A 75 -6.32 -16.11 -15.20
C GLU A 75 -5.53 -14.81 -14.98
N LEU A 76 -6.18 -13.66 -15.14
CA LEU A 76 -5.58 -12.36 -14.81
C LEU A 76 -5.20 -12.27 -13.33
N TYR A 77 -6.07 -12.75 -12.44
CA TYR A 77 -5.78 -12.74 -11.00
C TYR A 77 -4.63 -13.68 -10.62
N GLU A 78 -4.51 -14.87 -11.23
CA GLU A 78 -3.37 -15.75 -10.98
C GLU A 78 -2.04 -15.12 -11.40
N LYS A 79 -2.01 -14.35 -12.50
CA LYS A 79 -0.82 -13.55 -12.85
C LYS A 79 -0.53 -12.50 -11.78
N ILE A 80 -1.53 -11.74 -11.36
CA ILE A 80 -1.39 -10.73 -10.29
C ILE A 80 -0.84 -11.38 -9.02
N ARG A 81 -1.32 -12.57 -8.64
CA ARG A 81 -0.89 -13.31 -7.46
C ARG A 81 0.59 -13.69 -7.54
N ARG A 82 1.04 -14.23 -8.68
CA ARG A 82 2.46 -14.56 -8.93
C ARG A 82 3.37 -13.33 -8.81
N HIS A 83 2.91 -12.17 -9.27
CA HIS A 83 3.68 -10.92 -9.19
C HIS A 83 3.58 -10.21 -7.83
N LYS A 84 2.53 -10.48 -7.04
CA LYS A 84 2.35 -9.93 -5.69
C LYS A 84 3.25 -10.64 -4.67
N GLU A 85 3.36 -11.96 -4.74
CA GLU A 85 4.13 -12.75 -3.78
C GLU A 85 5.64 -12.49 -3.89
N ALA A 86 6.13 -12.11 -5.08
CA ALA A 86 7.54 -11.80 -5.31
C ALA A 86 8.03 -10.46 -4.72
N ARG A 87 7.13 -9.56 -4.26
CA ARG A 87 7.47 -8.15 -3.97
C ARG A 87 7.41 -7.74 -2.49
N TYR A 88 7.46 -8.67 -1.54
CA TYR A 88 7.60 -8.34 -0.11
C TYR A 88 9.01 -7.85 0.28
N LEU A 89 9.82 -7.36 -0.66
CA LEU A 89 11.22 -6.94 -0.45
C LEU A 89 11.57 -5.61 -1.12
N ASP A 90 10.62 -4.68 -1.25
CA ASP A 90 10.92 -3.34 -1.75
C ASP A 90 10.50 -2.31 -0.70
N PHE A 91 11.39 -2.09 0.26
CA PHE A 91 11.38 -0.85 1.03
C PHE A 91 12.18 0.15 0.20
N SER A 92 11.54 1.26 -0.21
CA SER A 92 12.23 2.36 -0.86
C SER A 92 13.13 3.04 0.19
N ASP A 93 14.41 2.71 0.19
CA ASP A 93 15.41 3.28 1.09
C ASP A 93 15.83 4.72 0.70
N GLU A 94 15.28 5.31 -0.37
CA GLU A 94 15.89 6.46 -1.05
C GLU A 94 15.36 7.88 -0.74
N GLU A 95 14.46 8.09 0.25
CA GLU A 95 14.04 9.47 0.61
C GLU A 95 14.07 9.74 2.13
N MET A 96 15.08 9.28 2.84
CA MET A 96 15.25 9.60 4.28
C MET A 96 16.57 10.29 4.64
N TYR A 97 17.33 10.80 3.66
CA TYR A 97 18.50 11.67 3.91
C TYR A 97 18.66 12.77 2.85
N ALA A 98 17.80 13.79 2.91
CA ALA A 98 18.10 15.13 2.39
C ALA A 98 17.83 16.17 3.48
#